data_AF-A0A7J4FL10-F1
#
_entry.id   AF-A0A7J4FL10-F1
#
_cell.length_a   1.000
_cell.length_b   1.000
_cell.length_c   1.000
_cell.angle_alpha   90.00
_cell.angle_beta   90.00
_cell.angle_gamma   90.00
#
_symmetry.space_group_name_H-M   'P 1'
#
loop_
_entity.id
_entity.type
_entity.pdbx_description
1 polymer ?
#
loop_
_entity_poly.entity_id
_entity_poly.type
_entity_poly.pdbx_seq_one_letter_code
_entity_poly.pdbx_strand_id
1 'polypeptide(L)' 'MKDGCIEVKIEKGMMKMSVPVRFGILGLGVGAGRARLVSKTEDAELMCVCDLQEEKARQIADELNCEWTTRYDK' A
#
# COMPACT_ATOMS: atom_id res chain seq x y z
N MET A 1 -35.79 23.90 28.42
CA MET A 1 -34.50 24.13 27.74
C MET A 1 -34.23 22.87 26.92
N LYS A 2 -33.88 23.03 25.65
CA LYS A 2 -33.85 21.93 24.67
C LYS A 2 -32.53 21.17 24.79
N ASP A 3 -32.57 19.95 25.31
CA ASP A 3 -31.44 19.02 25.23
C ASP A 3 -31.35 18.53 23.78
N GLY A 4 -30.52 19.21 23.00
CA GLY A 4 -30.32 18.91 21.59
C GLY A 4 -29.67 17.56 21.42
N CYS A 5 -30.45 16.58 20.94
CA CYS A 5 -29.91 15.34 20.39
C CYS A 5 -29.17 15.69 19.10
N ILE A 6 -27.85 15.52 19.07
CA ILE A 6 -27.06 15.67 17.86
C ILE A 6 -27.05 14.31 17.17
N GLU A 7 -27.83 14.14 16.12
CA GLU A 7 -27.72 12.97 15.23
C GLU A 7 -26.42 13.09 14.44
N VAL A 8 -25.37 12.41 14.92
CA VAL A 8 -24.16 12.17 14.14
C VAL A 8 -24.51 11.13 13.07
N LYS A 9 -24.68 11.57 11.82
CA LYS A 9 -24.63 10.68 10.67
C LYS A 9 -23.19 10.17 10.55
N ILE A 10 -22.96 8.96 11.04
CA ILE A 10 -21.75 8.21 10.70
C ILE A 10 -21.89 7.87 9.22
N GLU A 11 -21.31 8.69 8.35
CA GLU A 11 -20.99 8.23 7.01
C GLU A 11 -20.11 6.99 7.19
N LYS A 12 -20.47 5.88 6.55
CA LYS A 12 -19.68 4.64 6.56
C LYS A 12 -18.38 4.84 5.79
N GLY A 13 -17.51 5.71 6.28
CA GLY A 13 -16.09 5.67 6.00
C GLY A 13 -15.52 4.50 6.76
N MET A 14 -14.92 3.55 6.04
CA MET A 14 -14.26 2.36 6.59
C MET A 14 -13.25 2.79 7.67
N MET A 15 -13.63 2.68 8.94
CA MET A 15 -12.70 2.90 10.04
C MET A 15 -11.83 1.63 10.14
N LYS A 16 -10.69 1.64 9.45
CA LYS A 16 -9.70 0.55 9.51
C LYS A 16 -9.17 0.51 10.95
N MET A 17 -9.56 -0.54 11.68
CA MET A 17 -9.28 -0.69 13.12
C MET A 17 -7.80 -0.97 13.42
N SER A 18 -7.01 -1.29 12.39
CA SER A 18 -5.59 -1.65 12.45
C SER A 18 -4.77 -0.73 11.53
N VAL A 19 -3.56 -0.37 11.98
CA VAL A 19 -2.55 0.27 11.11
C VAL A 19 -2.01 -0.82 10.18
N PRO A 20 -2.06 -0.64 8.84
CA PRO A 20 -1.60 -1.66 7.91
C PRO A 20 -0.09 -1.90 8.07
N VAL A 21 0.31 -3.16 7.87
CA VAL A 21 1.73 -3.52 7.78
C VAL A 21 2.26 -3.03 6.42
N ARG A 22 3.32 -2.22 6.48
CA ARG A 22 3.96 -1.67 5.29
C ARG A 22 5.02 -2.63 4.76
N PHE A 23 4.95 -2.93 3.47
CA PHE A 23 5.87 -3.83 2.78
C PHE A 23 6.73 -3.07 1.77
N GLY A 24 8.01 -3.44 1.73
CA GLY A 24 8.90 -3.19 0.59
C GLY A 24 9.29 -4.52 -0.06
N ILE A 25 9.32 -4.57 -1.39
CA ILE A 25 9.69 -5.78 -2.14
C ILE A 25 11.02 -5.58 -2.84
N LEU A 26 12.02 -6.37 -2.47
CA LEU A 26 13.35 -6.39 -3.10
C LEU A 26 13.45 -7.57 -4.08
N GLY A 27 13.77 -7.28 -5.34
CA GLY A 27 13.89 -8.22 -6.43
C GLY A 27 12.55 -8.61 -7.05
N LEU A 28 12.32 -8.24 -8.31
CA LEU A 28 11.04 -8.37 -8.99
C LEU A 28 10.93 -9.58 -9.92
N GLY A 29 12.01 -10.37 -10.09
CA GLY A 29 11.94 -11.64 -10.81
C GLY A 29 10.89 -12.59 -10.22
N VAL A 30 10.94 -12.80 -8.90
CA VAL A 30 9.90 -13.54 -8.15
C VAL A 30 9.01 -12.58 -7.35
N GLY A 31 9.55 -11.44 -6.90
CA GLY A 31 8.84 -10.51 -6.03
C GLY A 31 7.68 -9.77 -6.68
N ALA A 32 7.61 -9.63 -8.01
CA ALA A 32 6.48 -8.96 -8.66
C ALA A 32 5.12 -9.61 -8.34
N GLY A 33 5.08 -10.95 -8.24
CA GLY A 33 3.88 -11.66 -7.80
C GLY A 33 3.50 -11.35 -6.34
N ARG A 34 4.50 -11.09 -5.49
CA ARG A 34 4.30 -10.70 -4.08
C ARG A 34 3.84 -9.26 -3.95
N ALA A 35 4.40 -8.34 -4.74
CA ALA A 35 3.94 -6.96 -4.82
C ALA A 35 2.43 -6.89 -5.16
N ARG A 36 2.01 -7.62 -6.19
CA ARG A 36 0.59 -7.76 -6.57
C ARG A 36 -0.29 -8.43 -5.51
N LEU A 37 0.27 -9.29 -4.66
CA LEU A 37 -0.47 -9.93 -3.58
C LEU A 37 -0.66 -8.96 -2.42
N VAL A 38 0.40 -8.24 -2.03
CA VAL A 38 0.35 -7.22 -0.97
C VAL A 38 -0.71 -6.17 -1.29
N SER A 39 -0.77 -5.65 -2.52
CA SER A 39 -1.76 -4.62 -2.92
C SER A 39 -3.23 -5.07 -2.84
N LYS A 40 -3.47 -6.38 -2.70
CA LYS A 40 -4.81 -6.99 -2.57
C LYS A 40 -5.08 -7.53 -1.17
N THR A 41 -4.08 -7.51 -0.29
CA THR A 41 -4.18 -8.10 1.05
C THR A 41 -4.71 -7.06 2.02
N GLU A 42 -5.78 -7.41 2.72
CA GLU A 42 -6.31 -6.58 3.81
C GLU A 42 -5.22 -6.33 4.86
N ASP A 43 -5.20 -5.12 5.43
CA ASP A 43 -4.20 -4.68 6.40
C ASP A 43 -2.73 -4.77 5.95
N ALA A 44 -2.49 -4.84 4.63
CA ALA A 44 -1.17 -4.69 4.03
C ALA A 44 -1.14 -3.48 3.10
N GLU A 45 0.02 -2.83 3.02
CA GLU A 45 0.26 -1.70 2.12
C GLU A 45 1.63 -1.87 1.44
N LEU A 46 1.65 -1.81 0.10
CA LEU A 46 2.88 -1.83 -0.67
C LEU A 46 3.44 -0.42 -0.77
N MET A 47 4.56 -0.15 -0.11
CA MET A 47 5.17 1.18 -0.12
C MET A 47 6.13 1.36 -1.28
N CYS A 48 6.99 0.36 -1.51
CA CYS A 48 8.10 0.48 -2.45
C CYS A 48 8.46 -0.86 -3.08
N VAL A 49 8.89 -0.83 -4.34
CA VAL A 49 9.56 -1.93 -5.02
C VAL A 49 11.00 -1.58 -5.38
N CYS A 50 11.91 -2.55 -5.26
CA CYS A 50 13.32 -2.37 -5.59
C CYS A 50 13.79 -3.48 -6.53
N ASP A 51 14.43 -3.12 -7.65
CA ASP A 51 15.14 -4.07 -8.52
C ASP A 51 16.34 -3.36 -9.15
N LEU A 52 17.41 -4.11 -9.44
CA LEU A 52 18.57 -3.57 -10.15
C LEU A 52 18.22 -3.16 -11.59
N GLN A 53 17.20 -3.81 -12.18
CA GLN A 53 16.65 -3.46 -13.48
C GLN A 53 15.55 -2.40 -13.29
N GLU A 54 15.93 -1.14 -13.50
CA GLU A 54 15.05 0.04 -13.37
C GLU A 54 13.71 -0.12 -14.09
N GLU A 55 13.74 -0.63 -15.31
CA GLU A 55 12.54 -0.87 -16.13
C GLU A 55 11.51 -1.75 -15.40
N LYS A 56 11.97 -2.82 -14.73
CA LYS A 56 11.09 -3.71 -13.96
C LYS A 56 10.52 -3.00 -12.74
N ALA A 57 11.33 -2.20 -12.06
CA ALA A 57 10.93 -1.44 -10.89
C ALA A 57 9.84 -0.41 -11.26
N ARG A 58 10.07 0.38 -12.32
CA ARG A 58 9.10 1.33 -12.87
C ARG A 58 7.81 0.65 -13.31
N GLN A 59 7.90 -0.43 -14.08
CA GLN A 59 6.72 -1.14 -14.57
C GLN A 59 5.79 -1.57 -13.43
N ILE A 60 6.34 -2.15 -12.34
CA ILE A 60 5.53 -2.57 -11.19
C ILE A 60 5.04 -1.38 -10.36
N ALA A 61 5.87 -0.33 -10.21
CA ALA A 61 5.45 0.88 -9.53
C ALA A 61 4.29 1.58 -10.22
N ASP A 62 4.33 1.69 -11.55
CA ASP A 62 3.24 2.24 -12.36
C ASP A 62 1.99 1.35 -12.30
N GLU A 63 2.16 0.02 -12.36
CA GLU A 63 1.06 -0.95 -12.23
C GLU A 63 0.33 -0.82 -10.88
N LEU A 64 1.07 -0.62 -9.79
CA LEU A 64 0.55 -0.72 -8.42
C LEU A 64 0.47 0.64 -7.70
N ASN A 65 0.81 1.74 -8.38
CA ASN A 65 0.86 3.08 -7.83
C ASN A 65 1.66 3.17 -6.52
N CYS A 66 2.89 2.65 -6.52
CA CYS A 66 3.82 2.67 -5.37
C CYS A 66 5.18 3.27 -5.73
N GLU A 67 6.03 3.54 -4.74
CA GLU A 67 7.39 4.05 -5.00
C GLU A 67 8.30 2.97 -5.59
N TRP A 68 9.40 3.39 -6.20
CA TRP A 68 10.45 2.48 -6.63
C TRP A 68 11.86 3.01 -6.42
N THR A 69 12.81 2.09 -6.32
CA THR A 69 14.25 2.40 -6.25
C THR A 69 15.06 1.30 -6.94
N THR A 70 16.29 1.62 -7.36
CA THR A 70 17.29 0.63 -7.80
C THR A 70 18.31 0.32 -6.72
N ARG A 71 18.15 0.91 -5.53
CA ARG A 71 19.07 0.83 -4.41
C ARG A 71 18.33 0.55 -3.12
N TYR A 72 18.64 -0.60 -2.52
CA TYR A 72 18.06 -1.05 -1.25
C TYR A 72 18.66 -0.33 -0.03
N ASP A 73 19.91 0.12 -0.14
CA ASP A 73 20.70 0.73 0.93
C ASP A 73 20.52 2.25 1.05
N LYS A 74 19.54 2.81 0.33
CA LYS A 74 19.19 4.23 0.37
C LYS A 74 18.17 4.53 1.45
#